data_AF-A0A8J7IEJ5-F1
#
_entry.id   AF-A0A8J7IEJ5-F1
#
_cell.length_a   1.000
_cell.length_b   1.000
_cell.length_c   1.000
_cell.angle_alpha   90.00
_cell.angle_beta   90.00
_cell.angle_gamma   90.00
#
_symmetry.space_group_name_H-M   'P 1'
#
loop_
_entity.id
_entity.type
_entity.pdbx_description
1 polymer ?
#
loop_
_entity_poly.entity_id
_entity_poly.type
_entity_poly.pdbx_seq_one_letter_code
_entity_poly.pdbx_strand_id
1 'polypeptide(L)'
;MNCLNQIGTLDENNKPFINKSLSRHIDGLLAAGLLIQSSGQGPQCHPLITEIATRDAVKAGYFEILATSVSKILPISSGYASGTRYFQSERQFIREVRIGFYRHDPNFINKQIEDYQKYSHSNKISVNKIFEQICNNPFDADWFRTLPQGLFENGISSILLNAVNSWL
;
A
#
# COMPACT_ATOMS: atom_id res chain seq x y z
N MET A 1 6.99 11.82 9.55
CA MET A 1 7.75 13.03 9.18
C MET A 1 8.96 12.72 8.32
N ASN A 2 9.85 11.80 8.73
CA ASN A 2 11.08 11.50 7.99
C ASN A 2 10.84 11.17 6.49
N CYS A 3 9.74 10.50 6.15
CA CYS A 3 9.42 10.22 4.74
C CYS A 3 9.10 11.50 3.95
N LEU A 4 8.25 12.37 4.50
CA LEU A 4 7.85 13.64 3.85
C LEU A 4 9.04 14.59 3.67
N ASN A 5 9.94 14.64 4.64
CA ASN A 5 11.13 15.47 4.53
C ASN A 5 12.16 14.89 3.56
N GLN A 6 12.22 13.56 3.39
CA GLN A 6 13.09 12.94 2.37
C GLN A 6 12.65 13.24 0.94
N ILE A 7 11.36 13.41 0.70
CA ILE A 7 10.82 13.71 -0.64
C ILE A 7 10.77 15.22 -0.94
N GLY A 8 11.25 16.07 -0.03
CA GLY A 8 11.36 17.51 -0.23
C GLY A 8 10.05 18.30 -0.21
N THR A 9 8.95 17.73 0.31
CA THR A 9 7.67 18.45 0.41
C THR A 9 7.76 19.57 1.45
N LEU A 10 7.25 20.74 1.09
CA LEU A 10 7.20 21.93 1.94
C LEU A 10 5.77 22.25 2.37
N ASP A 11 5.64 22.96 3.49
CA ASP A 11 4.37 23.48 3.98
C ASP A 11 3.91 24.74 3.21
N GLU A 12 2.75 25.26 3.58
CA GLU A 12 2.14 26.48 3.02
C GLU A 12 3.05 27.73 3.07
N ASN A 13 4.11 27.71 3.87
CA ASN A 13 5.08 28.79 4.02
C ASN A 13 6.44 28.45 3.36
N ASN A 14 6.49 27.45 2.48
CA ASN A 14 7.72 26.93 1.85
C ASN A 14 8.78 26.45 2.86
N LYS A 15 8.36 25.92 4.02
CA LYS A 15 9.27 25.33 5.01
C LYS A 15 9.11 23.81 5.08
N PRO A 16 10.16 23.05 5.43
CA PRO A 16 10.01 21.62 5.67
C PRO A 16 8.96 21.34 6.75
N PHE A 17 8.21 20.26 6.60
CA PHE A 17 7.24 19.86 7.60
C PHE A 17 7.91 19.58 8.95
N ILE A 18 7.35 20.18 10.00
CA ILE A 18 7.68 19.91 11.40
C ILE A 18 6.50 19.18 12.06
N ASN A 19 6.70 18.64 13.27
CA ASN A 19 5.66 17.86 13.97
C ASN A 19 4.37 18.66 14.05
N LYS A 20 4.46 19.93 14.48
CA LYS A 20 3.30 20.79 14.65
C LYS A 20 2.55 21.07 13.34
N SER A 21 3.26 21.37 12.24
CA SER A 21 2.59 21.67 10.96
C SER A 21 2.00 20.40 10.37
N LEU A 22 2.74 19.28 10.38
CA LEU A 22 2.24 18.00 9.92
C LEU A 22 1.03 17.50 10.71
N SER A 23 1.05 17.61 12.05
CA SER A 23 -0.07 17.21 12.91
C SER A 23 -1.34 17.95 12.54
N ARG A 24 -1.27 19.26 12.25
CA ARG A 24 -2.45 20.03 11.81
C ARG A 24 -3.09 19.46 10.54
N HIS A 25 -2.28 19.08 9.55
CA HIS A 25 -2.80 18.45 8.33
C HIS A 25 -3.40 17.07 8.63
N ILE A 26 -2.74 16.26 9.47
CA ILE A 26 -3.25 14.96 9.88
C ILE A 26 -4.61 15.10 10.60
N ASP A 27 -4.72 16.03 11.55
CA ASP A 27 -5.96 16.29 12.30
C ASP A 27 -7.08 16.75 11.37
N GLY A 28 -6.78 17.62 10.41
CA GLY A 28 -7.74 18.04 9.38
C GLY A 28 -8.23 16.88 8.52
N LEU A 29 -7.32 15.99 8.08
CA LEU A 29 -7.67 14.82 7.29
C LEU A 29 -8.44 13.75 8.10
N LEU A 30 -8.15 13.62 9.40
CA LEU A 30 -8.94 12.78 10.32
C LEU A 30 -10.35 13.35 10.50
N ALA A 31 -10.48 14.65 10.73
CA ALA A 31 -11.78 15.32 10.87
C ALA A 31 -12.62 15.22 9.58
N ALA A 32 -11.97 15.21 8.41
CA ALA A 32 -12.62 15.00 7.12
C ALA A 32 -12.95 13.53 6.80
N GLY A 33 -12.54 12.57 7.65
CA GLY A 33 -12.74 11.13 7.42
C GLY A 33 -11.87 10.55 6.30
N LEU A 34 -10.87 11.29 5.82
CA LEU A 34 -9.93 10.84 4.79
C LEU A 34 -8.82 9.97 5.39
N LEU A 35 -8.45 10.24 6.64
CA LEU A 35 -7.64 9.32 7.44
C LEU A 35 -8.53 8.63 8.48
N ILE A 36 -8.15 7.43 8.86
CA ILE A 36 -8.67 6.70 10.01
C ILE A 36 -7.53 6.34 10.95
N GLN A 37 -7.84 6.19 12.24
CA GLN A 37 -6.86 5.80 13.24
C GLN A 37 -7.48 4.84 14.25
N SER A 38 -7.08 3.57 14.19
CA SER A 38 -7.44 2.57 15.20
C SER A 38 -6.53 2.69 16.43
N SER A 39 -7.02 2.22 17.58
CA SER A 39 -6.24 2.20 18.82
C SER A 39 -4.89 1.48 18.64
N GLY A 40 -3.82 2.10 19.15
CA GLY A 40 -2.45 1.58 19.03
C GLY A 40 -1.85 1.67 17.63
N GLN A 41 -2.51 2.36 16.68
CA GLN A 41 -2.02 2.53 15.31
C GLN A 41 -1.84 3.99 14.93
N GLY A 42 -0.90 4.24 14.03
CA GLY A 42 -0.77 5.55 13.38
C GLY A 42 -1.92 5.80 12.40
N PRO A 43 -2.17 7.07 12.02
CA PRO A 43 -3.16 7.42 11.01
C PRO A 43 -2.89 6.69 9.68
N GLN A 44 -3.96 6.26 9.01
CA GLN A 44 -3.91 5.57 7.72
C GLN A 44 -4.95 6.15 6.79
N CYS A 45 -4.72 6.11 5.47
CA CYS A 45 -5.78 6.42 4.51
C CYS A 45 -7.02 5.58 4.80
N HIS A 46 -8.20 6.21 4.72
CA HIS A 46 -9.44 5.46 4.70
C HIS A 46 -9.38 4.42 3.56
N PRO A 47 -9.81 3.16 3.78
CA PRO A 47 -9.67 2.11 2.77
C PRO A 47 -10.22 2.53 1.41
N LEU A 48 -11.40 3.17 1.38
CA LEU A 48 -12.05 3.64 0.15
C LEU A 48 -11.29 4.69 -0.68
N ILE A 49 -10.27 5.36 -0.11
CA ILE A 49 -9.49 6.37 -0.84
C ILE A 49 -8.06 5.91 -1.11
N THR A 50 -7.63 4.78 -0.55
CA THR A 50 -6.23 4.37 -0.56
C THR A 50 -5.70 4.16 -1.98
N GLU A 51 -6.47 3.46 -2.82
CA GLU A 51 -6.04 3.20 -4.21
C GLU A 51 -6.24 4.43 -5.10
N ILE A 52 -7.23 5.29 -4.81
CA ILE A 52 -7.37 6.60 -5.49
C ILE A 52 -6.12 7.45 -5.26
N ALA A 53 -5.74 7.66 -3.99
CA ALA A 53 -4.58 8.45 -3.64
C ALA A 53 -3.27 7.86 -4.19
N THR A 54 -3.18 6.52 -4.26
CA THR A 54 -2.00 5.86 -4.83
C THR A 54 -1.93 6.06 -6.35
N ARG A 55 -3.05 5.89 -7.07
CA ARG A 55 -3.11 6.17 -8.52
C ARG A 55 -2.83 7.64 -8.84
N ASP A 56 -3.31 8.57 -8.03
CA ASP A 56 -2.99 9.98 -8.19
C ASP A 56 -1.51 10.27 -7.99
N ALA A 57 -0.87 9.63 -6.99
CA ALA A 57 0.57 9.73 -6.79
C ALA A 57 1.37 9.14 -7.97
N VAL A 58 0.89 8.07 -8.61
CA VAL A 58 1.48 7.52 -9.83
C VAL A 58 1.35 8.52 -10.98
N LYS A 59 0.14 9.04 -11.23
CA LYS A 59 -0.13 10.03 -12.29
C LYS A 59 0.69 11.30 -12.12
N ALA A 60 0.90 11.74 -10.88
CA ALA A 60 1.70 12.91 -10.54
C ALA A 60 3.22 12.64 -10.52
N GLY A 61 3.67 11.41 -10.75
CA GLY A 61 5.09 11.05 -10.77
C GLY A 61 5.77 10.98 -9.40
N TYR A 62 5.00 11.00 -8.31
CA TYR A 62 5.52 10.95 -6.93
C TYR A 62 5.56 9.55 -6.32
N PHE A 63 4.93 8.57 -6.96
CA PHE A 63 4.81 7.23 -6.37
C PHE A 63 6.16 6.60 -6.02
N GLU A 64 7.14 6.62 -6.93
CA GLU A 64 8.41 5.92 -6.68
C GLU A 64 9.25 6.54 -5.56
N ILE A 65 9.27 7.87 -5.46
CA ILE A 65 9.97 8.54 -4.38
C ILE A 65 9.30 8.25 -3.03
N LEU A 66 7.96 8.23 -2.99
CA LEU A 66 7.18 7.86 -1.80
C LEU A 66 7.44 6.41 -1.38
N ALA A 67 7.31 5.45 -2.31
CA ALA A 67 7.51 4.04 -2.05
C ALA A 67 8.93 3.76 -1.55
N THR A 68 9.94 4.36 -2.19
CA THR A 68 11.35 4.20 -1.81
C THR A 68 11.64 4.79 -0.43
N SER A 69 11.12 5.98 -0.11
CA SER A 69 11.26 6.57 1.22
C SER A 69 10.63 5.71 2.31
N VAL A 70 9.45 5.13 2.04
CA VAL A 70 8.79 4.21 2.97
C VAL A 70 9.61 2.93 3.16
N SER A 71 10.11 2.30 2.10
CA SER A 71 10.95 1.11 2.22
C SER A 71 12.26 1.37 2.98
N LYS A 72 12.83 2.58 2.87
CA LYS A 72 14.05 2.97 3.57
C LYS A 72 13.83 3.27 5.05
N ILE A 73 12.74 3.96 5.39
CA ILE A 73 12.49 4.44 6.76
C ILE A 73 11.73 3.41 7.59
N LEU A 74 10.83 2.66 6.95
CA LEU A 74 10.00 1.63 7.57
C LEU A 74 10.25 0.27 6.88
N PRO A 75 11.49 -0.25 6.91
CA PRO A 75 11.85 -1.48 6.22
C PRO A 75 11.09 -2.69 6.78
N ILE A 76 10.91 -3.71 5.94
CA ILE A 76 10.54 -5.04 6.42
C ILE A 76 11.80 -5.71 6.97
N SER A 77 11.71 -6.28 8.16
CA SER A 77 12.82 -7.02 8.77
C SER A 77 13.25 -8.15 7.84
N SER A 78 14.54 -8.34 7.65
CA SER A 78 15.07 -9.42 6.79
C SER A 78 16.12 -10.26 7.52
N GLY A 79 16.14 -11.56 7.23
CA GLY A 79 17.16 -12.47 7.75
C GLY A 79 18.53 -12.24 7.11
N TYR A 80 19.59 -12.34 7.91
CA TYR A 80 20.97 -12.04 7.49
C TYR A 80 21.49 -12.90 6.32
N ALA A 81 21.02 -14.14 6.16
CA ALA A 81 21.61 -15.10 5.22
C ALA A 81 20.80 -15.34 3.92
N SER A 82 19.47 -15.19 3.96
CA SER A 82 18.59 -15.57 2.83
C SER A 82 17.88 -14.40 2.16
N GLY A 83 18.01 -13.18 2.69
CA GLY A 83 17.22 -12.03 2.23
C GLY A 83 15.71 -12.18 2.44
N THR A 84 15.28 -13.24 3.13
CA THR A 84 13.89 -13.50 3.48
C THR A 84 13.33 -12.36 4.31
N ARG A 85 12.16 -11.88 3.92
CA ARG A 85 11.42 -10.85 4.64
C ARG A 85 10.49 -11.45 5.71
N TYR A 86 10.53 -10.88 6.89
CA TYR A 86 9.69 -11.23 8.04
C TYR A 86 8.67 -10.13 8.29
N PHE A 87 7.43 -10.40 7.92
CA PHE A 87 6.31 -9.49 8.12
C PHE A 87 5.78 -9.60 9.54
N GLN A 88 5.82 -8.50 10.29
CA GLN A 88 5.33 -8.42 11.66
C GLN A 88 3.81 -8.20 11.72
N SER A 89 3.18 -7.85 10.59
CA SER A 89 1.73 -7.67 10.50
C SER A 89 1.23 -7.85 9.07
N GLU A 90 -0.06 -8.14 8.91
CA GLU A 90 -0.71 -8.15 7.60
C GLU A 90 -0.54 -6.83 6.86
N ARG A 91 -0.57 -5.69 7.56
CA ARG A 91 -0.44 -4.36 6.95
C ARG A 91 0.92 -4.15 6.29
N GLN A 92 1.99 -4.70 6.86
CA GLN A 92 3.31 -4.69 6.23
C GLN A 92 3.30 -5.50 4.93
N PHE A 93 2.65 -6.66 4.92
CA PHE A 93 2.52 -7.50 3.74
C PHE A 93 1.67 -6.83 2.64
N ILE A 94 0.48 -6.34 2.98
CA ILE A 94 -0.42 -5.61 2.08
C ILE A 94 0.32 -4.41 1.47
N ARG A 95 1.11 -3.67 2.27
CA ARG A 95 1.91 -2.53 1.78
C ARG A 95 2.89 -2.95 0.69
N GLU A 96 3.69 -3.99 0.91
CA GLU A 96 4.67 -4.42 -0.09
C GLU A 96 3.99 -4.99 -1.34
N VAL A 97 2.90 -5.75 -1.20
CA VAL A 97 2.11 -6.23 -2.36
C VAL A 97 1.57 -5.05 -3.17
N ARG A 98 0.99 -4.04 -2.50
CA ARG A 98 0.53 -2.81 -3.15
C ARG A 98 1.66 -2.10 -3.90
N ILE A 99 2.83 -1.95 -3.28
CA ILE A 99 4.00 -1.36 -3.94
C ILE A 99 4.36 -2.13 -5.21
N GLY A 100 4.37 -3.47 -5.15
CA GLY A 100 4.63 -4.31 -6.33
C GLY A 100 3.60 -4.12 -7.45
N PHE A 101 2.31 -3.98 -7.11
CA PHE A 101 1.26 -3.73 -8.11
C PHE A 101 1.50 -2.43 -8.87
N TYR A 102 1.73 -1.33 -8.17
CA TYR A 102 1.95 -0.03 -8.81
C TYR A 102 3.33 0.11 -9.47
N ARG A 103 4.27 -0.78 -9.15
CA ARG A 103 5.54 -0.96 -9.89
C ARG A 103 5.43 -1.85 -11.12
N HIS A 104 4.28 -2.50 -11.34
CA HIS A 104 4.11 -3.55 -12.35
C HIS A 104 5.15 -4.69 -12.21
N ASP A 105 5.51 -5.05 -10.97
CA ASP A 105 6.57 -6.03 -10.69
C ASP A 105 5.99 -7.33 -10.09
N PRO A 106 5.58 -8.29 -10.95
CA PRO A 106 5.04 -9.58 -10.48
C PRO A 106 6.08 -10.41 -9.73
N ASN A 107 7.36 -10.31 -10.07
CA ASN A 107 8.41 -11.09 -9.40
C ASN A 107 8.58 -10.62 -7.95
N PHE A 108 8.55 -9.31 -7.74
CA PHE A 108 8.58 -8.73 -6.40
C PHE A 108 7.36 -9.17 -5.57
N ILE A 109 6.15 -9.12 -6.14
CA ILE A 109 4.92 -9.56 -5.46
C ILE A 109 5.01 -11.03 -5.07
N ASN A 110 5.38 -11.90 -6.00
CA ASN A 110 5.52 -13.34 -5.76
C ASN A 110 6.50 -13.61 -4.62
N LYS A 111 7.61 -12.89 -4.58
CA LYS A 111 8.58 -13.00 -3.48
C LYS A 111 7.98 -12.60 -2.13
N GLN A 112 7.17 -11.55 -2.08
CA GLN A 112 6.50 -11.15 -0.83
C GLN A 112 5.50 -12.22 -0.37
N ILE A 113 4.75 -12.82 -1.30
CA ILE A 113 3.78 -13.88 -1.02
C ILE A 113 4.49 -15.11 -0.46
N GLU A 114 5.57 -15.56 -1.11
CA GLU A 114 6.37 -16.70 -0.64
C GLU A 114 6.91 -16.49 0.76
N ASP A 115 7.53 -15.33 1.01
CA ASP A 115 8.11 -15.02 2.32
C ASP A 115 7.02 -14.90 3.40
N TYR A 116 5.88 -14.27 3.09
CA TYR A 116 4.75 -14.17 4.02
C TYR A 116 4.15 -15.54 4.33
N GLN A 117 3.93 -16.39 3.33
CA GLN A 117 3.35 -17.72 3.51
C GLN A 117 4.28 -18.64 4.31
N LYS A 118 5.59 -18.55 4.11
CA LYS A 118 6.56 -19.42 4.77
C LYS A 118 6.74 -19.12 6.26
N TYR A 119 6.61 -17.85 6.68
CA TYR A 119 6.96 -17.43 8.04
C TYR A 119 5.82 -16.78 8.84
N SER A 120 4.64 -16.56 8.24
CA SER A 120 3.48 -16.08 9.01
C SER A 120 2.86 -17.22 9.83
N HIS A 121 2.85 -17.05 11.16
CA HIS A 121 2.42 -18.07 12.13
C HIS A 121 0.93 -18.01 12.53
N SER A 122 0.10 -17.10 11.99
CA SER A 122 -1.34 -17.03 12.31
C SER A 122 -2.19 -16.36 11.21
N ASN A 123 -3.52 -16.56 11.26
CA ASN A 123 -4.58 -16.07 10.36
C ASN A 123 -4.07 -15.31 9.12
N LYS A 124 -3.75 -16.06 8.06
CA LYS A 124 -3.22 -15.47 6.83
C LYS A 124 -4.35 -14.81 6.06
N ILE A 125 -4.25 -13.50 5.86
CA ILE A 125 -5.07 -12.81 4.86
C ILE A 125 -4.95 -13.51 3.49
N SER A 126 -6.09 -13.69 2.82
CA SER A 126 -6.13 -14.26 1.48
C SER A 126 -5.49 -13.31 0.47
N VAL A 127 -4.58 -13.85 -0.37
CA VAL A 127 -3.95 -13.09 -1.47
C VAL A 127 -5.02 -12.53 -2.42
N ASN A 128 -6.06 -13.31 -2.72
CA ASN A 128 -7.17 -12.87 -3.58
C ASN A 128 -7.91 -11.66 -2.98
N LYS A 129 -8.05 -11.60 -1.66
CA LYS A 129 -8.66 -10.45 -0.98
C LYS A 129 -7.80 -9.19 -1.12
N ILE A 130 -6.47 -9.33 -1.04
CA ILE A 130 -5.55 -8.19 -1.25
C ILE A 130 -5.62 -7.71 -2.70
N PHE A 131 -5.60 -8.65 -3.66
CA PHE A 131 -5.60 -8.32 -5.08
C PHE A 131 -6.91 -7.65 -5.47
N GLU A 132 -8.04 -8.15 -4.99
CA GLU A 132 -9.32 -7.50 -5.19
C GLU A 132 -9.36 -6.10 -4.56
N GLN A 133 -8.89 -5.93 -3.32
CA GLN A 133 -8.84 -4.61 -2.69
C GLN A 133 -8.00 -3.60 -3.48
N ILE A 134 -6.86 -4.01 -4.04
CA ILE A 134 -6.01 -3.11 -4.83
C ILE A 134 -6.68 -2.81 -6.18
N CYS A 135 -7.26 -3.83 -6.82
CA CYS A 135 -7.76 -3.73 -8.19
C CYS A 135 -9.18 -3.12 -8.29
N ASN A 136 -9.95 -3.14 -7.20
CA ASN A 136 -11.40 -2.89 -7.23
C ASN A 136 -11.89 -1.81 -6.25
N ASN A 137 -11.02 -0.90 -5.80
CA ASN A 137 -11.38 0.07 -4.74
C ASN A 137 -11.02 1.54 -5.03
N PRO A 138 -11.81 2.24 -5.86
CA PRO A 138 -12.76 1.69 -6.82
C PRO A 138 -12.02 1.07 -8.02
N PHE A 139 -12.73 0.28 -8.82
CA PHE A 139 -12.22 -0.21 -10.10
C PHE A 139 -11.91 0.95 -11.04
N ASP A 140 -10.70 0.96 -11.60
CA ASP A 140 -10.25 1.92 -12.61
C ASP A 140 -9.80 1.13 -13.84
N ALA A 141 -10.63 1.10 -14.88
CA ALA A 141 -10.39 0.28 -16.06
C ALA A 141 -9.15 0.72 -16.85
N ASP A 142 -8.83 2.02 -16.84
CA ASP A 142 -7.72 2.56 -17.63
C ASP A 142 -6.39 2.20 -16.97
N TRP A 143 -6.29 2.38 -15.66
CA TRP A 143 -5.14 1.90 -14.90
C TRP A 143 -5.04 0.38 -14.94
N PHE A 144 -6.15 -0.35 -14.77
CA PHE A 144 -6.10 -1.81 -14.70
C PHE A 144 -5.57 -2.44 -16.00
N ARG A 145 -5.86 -1.84 -17.17
CA ARG A 145 -5.33 -2.27 -18.47
C ARG A 145 -3.82 -2.05 -18.62
N THR A 146 -3.18 -1.24 -17.78
CA THR A 146 -1.71 -1.06 -17.84
C THR A 146 -0.94 -2.18 -17.15
N LEU A 147 -1.64 -3.06 -16.42
CA LEU A 147 -0.99 -4.16 -15.70
C LEU A 147 -0.38 -5.19 -16.67
N PRO A 148 0.79 -5.75 -16.35
CA PRO A 148 1.32 -6.92 -17.05
C PRO A 148 0.30 -8.07 -17.04
N GLN A 149 0.32 -8.90 -18.09
CA GLN A 149 -0.67 -9.97 -18.31
C GLN A 149 -0.93 -10.82 -17.05
N GLY A 150 0.11 -11.29 -16.37
CA GLY A 150 -0.06 -12.12 -15.16
C GLY A 150 -0.73 -11.37 -14.00
N LEU A 151 -0.48 -10.07 -13.83
CA LEU A 151 -1.14 -9.27 -12.80
C LEU A 151 -2.59 -8.93 -13.20
N PHE A 152 -2.83 -8.67 -14.48
CA PHE A 152 -4.16 -8.47 -15.03
C PHE A 152 -5.04 -9.70 -14.79
N GLU A 153 -4.57 -10.89 -15.17
CA GLU A 153 -5.31 -12.16 -15.03
C GLU A 153 -5.60 -12.48 -13.56
N ASN A 154 -4.60 -12.32 -12.68
CA ASN A 154 -4.78 -12.51 -11.24
C ASN A 154 -5.74 -11.49 -10.61
N GLY A 155 -5.69 -10.24 -11.07
CA GLY A 155 -6.59 -9.18 -10.62
C GLY A 155 -8.04 -9.47 -10.99
N ILE A 156 -8.33 -9.79 -12.26
CA ILE A 156 -9.67 -10.14 -12.72
C ILE A 156 -10.19 -11.37 -11.99
N SER A 157 -9.37 -12.42 -11.89
CA SER A 157 -9.76 -13.65 -11.19
C SER A 157 -10.14 -13.36 -9.73
N SER A 158 -9.37 -12.52 -9.05
CA SER A 158 -9.65 -12.13 -7.66
C SER A 158 -10.95 -11.33 -7.52
N ILE A 159 -11.22 -10.41 -8.44
CA ILE A 159 -12.47 -9.65 -8.48
C ILE A 159 -13.66 -10.58 -8.68
N LEU A 160 -13.60 -11.48 -9.67
CA LEU A 160 -14.69 -12.40 -10.00
C LEU A 160 -14.99 -13.39 -8.86
N LEU A 161 -13.95 -13.97 -8.25
CA LEU A 161 -14.11 -14.88 -7.12
C LEU A 161 -14.79 -14.21 -5.93
N ASN A 162 -14.44 -12.97 -5.61
CA ASN A 162 -15.08 -12.23 -4.51
C ASN A 162 -16.50 -11.76 -4.84
N ALA A 163 -16.78 -11.45 -6.10
CA ALA A 163 -18.14 -11.16 -6.54
C ALA A 163 -19.06 -12.36 -6.28
N VAL A 164 -18.66 -13.58 -6.65
CA VAL A 164 -19.46 -14.81 -6.43
C VAL A 164 -19.70 -15.07 -4.94
N ASN A 165 -18.69 -14.87 -4.10
CA ASN A 165 -18.80 -15.08 -2.65
C ASN A 165 -19.68 -14.04 -1.93
N SER A 166 -20.03 -12.93 -2.58
CA SER A 166 -20.89 -11.88 -2.00
C SER A 166 -22.39 -12.16 -2.21
N TRP A 167 -22.74 -13.19 -2.99
CA TRP A 167 -24.11 -13.61 -3.29
C TRP A 167 -24.56 -14.87 -2.53
N LEU A 168 -23.71 -15.40 -1.64
CA LEU A 168 -23.98 -16.55 -0.76
C LEU A 168 -23.93 -16.10 0.69
#